data_AF-A0A366GTD5-F1
#
_entry.id   AF-A0A366GTD5-F1
#
_cell.length_a   1.000
_cell.length_b   1.000
_cell.length_c   1.000
_cell.angle_alpha   90.00
_cell.angle_beta   90.00
_cell.angle_gamma   90.00
#
_symmetry.space_group_name_H-M   'P 1'
#
loop_
_entity.id
_entity.type
_entity.pdbx_description
1 polymer ?
#
loop_
_entity_poly.entity_id
_entity_poly.type
_entity_poly.pdbx_seq_one_letter_code
_entity_poly.pdbx_strand_id
1 'polypeptide(L)'
;MRIILPVFGAILFFSSVALGYCLLDDGALSGSEFVSLIVAFAVIGLIISFASEVQEFSVAGNIVKLKEVKRDAERSISELKSARTETFRFLLSLAKRHPGGFAGIGPVDERIPDFWALYKQIKKFGCQGELTDALLDVSETLAKGQISTIGNLSGRIGTKYRRVDRLPLPSELLMEALDDESIAEAEKRGLHRGDTRKIKESVVQAIEEYTKLYELYQNYESKM
;
A
#
# COMPACT_ATOMS: atom_id res chain seq x y z
N MET A 1 -30.43 -19.04 22.22
CA MET A 1 -30.58 -20.32 21.48
C MET A 1 -29.91 -21.53 22.14
N ARG A 2 -28.76 -21.39 22.83
CA ARG A 2 -28.00 -22.53 23.40
C ARG A 2 -28.77 -23.48 24.34
N ILE A 3 -29.78 -23.02 25.07
CA ILE A 3 -30.54 -23.84 26.02
C ILE A 3 -31.87 -24.35 25.40
N ILE A 4 -32.35 -23.72 24.33
CA ILE A 4 -33.68 -24.01 23.76
C ILE A 4 -33.67 -25.32 22.95
N LEU A 5 -32.61 -25.57 22.17
CA LEU A 5 -32.47 -26.80 21.38
C LEU A 5 -32.37 -28.08 22.24
N PRO A 6 -31.54 -28.14 23.30
CA PRO A 6 -31.50 -29.33 24.14
C PRO A 6 -32.80 -29.55 24.92
N VAL A 7 -33.48 -28.48 25.33
CA VAL A 7 -34.82 -28.58 25.96
C VAL A 7 -35.84 -29.13 24.95
N PHE A 8 -35.82 -28.67 23.70
CA PHE A 8 -36.70 -29.17 22.65
C PHE A 8 -36.43 -30.65 22.31
N GLY A 9 -35.14 -31.04 22.22
CA GLY A 9 -34.74 -32.43 22.00
C GLY A 9 -35.19 -33.36 23.14
N ALA A 10 -35.07 -32.92 24.39
CA ALA A 10 -35.55 -33.65 25.55
C ALA A 10 -37.08 -33.81 25.53
N ILE A 11 -37.83 -32.74 25.25
CA ILE A 11 -39.30 -32.78 25.16
C ILE A 11 -39.75 -33.78 24.08
N LEU A 12 -39.10 -33.77 22.92
CA LEU A 12 -39.42 -34.67 21.80
C LEU A 12 -39.12 -36.15 22.16
N PHE A 13 -38.05 -36.40 22.91
CA PHE A 13 -37.77 -37.75 23.41
C PHE A 13 -38.84 -38.21 24.41
N PHE A 14 -39.17 -37.40 25.41
CA PHE A 14 -40.19 -37.75 26.40
C PHE A 14 -41.59 -37.94 25.79
N SER A 15 -41.96 -37.14 24.78
CA SER A 15 -43.22 -37.33 24.07
C SER A 15 -43.24 -38.64 23.27
N SER A 16 -42.11 -39.02 22.65
CA SER A 16 -41.99 -40.30 21.94
C SER A 16 -42.11 -41.51 22.87
N VAL A 17 -41.59 -41.41 24.11
CA VAL A 17 -41.71 -42.45 25.13
C VAL A 17 -43.16 -42.61 25.58
N ALA A 18 -43.84 -41.50 25.84
CA ALA A 18 -45.25 -41.51 26.26
C ALA A 18 -46.15 -42.10 25.15
N LEU A 19 -45.99 -41.64 23.90
CA LEU A 19 -46.75 -42.16 22.76
C LEU A 19 -46.43 -43.61 22.45
N GLY A 20 -45.15 -44.00 22.49
CA GLY A 20 -44.72 -45.37 22.29
C GLY A 20 -45.30 -46.32 23.35
N TYR A 21 -45.39 -45.87 24.60
CA TYR A 21 -45.98 -46.66 25.68
C TYR A 21 -47.49 -46.86 25.50
N CYS A 22 -48.23 -45.81 25.12
CA CYS A 22 -49.66 -45.94 24.79
C CYS A 22 -49.89 -46.93 23.65
N LEU A 23 -49.07 -46.86 22.59
CA LEU A 23 -49.18 -47.77 21.44
C LEU A 23 -48.80 -49.22 21.77
N LEU A 24 -47.93 -49.42 22.77
CA LEU A 24 -47.58 -50.75 23.28
C LEU A 24 -48.73 -51.35 24.12
N ASP A 25 -49.40 -50.53 24.93
CA ASP A 25 -50.54 -50.95 25.75
C ASP A 25 -51.76 -51.31 24.89
N ASP A 26 -52.00 -50.55 23.82
CA ASP A 26 -53.04 -50.84 22.82
C ASP A 26 -52.71 -52.06 21.93
N GLY A 27 -51.55 -52.70 22.12
CA GLY A 27 -51.10 -53.87 21.35
C GLY A 27 -50.78 -53.58 19.87
N ALA A 28 -50.73 -52.31 19.49
CA ALA A 28 -50.45 -51.86 18.12
C ALA A 28 -48.96 -51.98 17.76
N LEU A 29 -48.08 -52.06 18.76
CA LEU A 29 -46.65 -52.29 18.61
C LEU A 29 -46.24 -53.56 19.36
N SER A 30 -45.35 -54.33 18.75
CA SER A 30 -44.57 -55.35 19.45
C SER A 30 -43.48 -54.70 20.32
N GLY A 31 -43.01 -55.42 21.34
CA GLY A 31 -41.94 -54.94 22.22
C GLY A 31 -40.66 -54.53 21.47
N SER A 32 -40.33 -55.21 20.36
CA SER A 32 -39.20 -54.85 19.49
C SER A 32 -39.41 -53.56 18.70
N GLU A 33 -40.63 -53.31 18.24
CA GLU A 33 -40.96 -52.08 17.49
C GLU A 33 -40.98 -50.87 18.41
N PHE A 34 -41.48 -51.02 19.64
CA PHE A 34 -41.36 -50.00 20.67
C PHE A 34 -39.90 -49.62 20.93
N VAL A 35 -39.02 -50.60 21.18
CA VAL A 35 -37.59 -50.31 21.41
C VAL A 35 -36.96 -49.61 20.21
N SER A 36 -37.29 -50.03 18.98
CA SER A 36 -36.78 -49.41 17.75
C SER A 36 -37.22 -47.94 17.60
N LEU A 37 -38.48 -47.65 17.93
CA LEU A 37 -39.05 -46.29 17.94
C LEU A 37 -38.30 -45.40 18.93
N ILE A 38 -38.10 -45.88 20.16
CA ILE A 38 -37.42 -45.13 21.22
C ILE A 38 -35.98 -44.84 20.86
N VAL A 39 -35.26 -45.82 20.29
CA VAL A 39 -33.87 -45.63 19.83
C VAL A 39 -33.79 -44.61 18.69
N ALA A 40 -34.70 -44.67 17.70
CA ALA A 40 -34.72 -43.70 16.61
C ALA A 40 -34.93 -42.26 17.11
N PHE A 41 -35.90 -42.06 18.01
CA PHE A 41 -36.17 -40.75 18.58
C PHE A 41 -35.08 -40.29 19.57
N ALA A 42 -34.41 -41.20 20.27
CA ALA A 42 -33.22 -40.87 21.07
C ALA A 42 -32.09 -40.31 20.19
N VAL A 43 -31.80 -40.95 19.06
CA VAL A 43 -30.77 -40.48 18.11
C VAL A 43 -31.13 -39.11 17.54
N ILE A 44 -32.39 -38.91 17.11
CA ILE A 44 -32.86 -37.62 16.59
C ILE A 44 -32.79 -36.53 17.67
N GLY A 45 -33.20 -36.84 18.90
CA GLY A 45 -33.13 -35.92 20.04
C GLY A 45 -31.69 -35.50 20.37
N LEU A 46 -30.74 -36.43 20.28
CA LEU A 46 -29.31 -36.14 20.42
C LEU A 46 -28.81 -35.24 19.29
N ILE A 47 -29.14 -35.55 18.03
CA ILE A 47 -28.75 -34.71 16.88
C ILE A 47 -29.26 -33.28 17.06
N ILE A 48 -30.52 -33.10 17.46
CA ILE A 48 -31.11 -31.76 17.69
C ILE A 48 -30.43 -31.06 18.87
N SER A 49 -30.18 -31.77 19.97
CA SER A 49 -29.54 -31.20 21.17
C SER A 49 -28.12 -30.71 20.87
N PHE A 50 -27.37 -31.47 20.09
CA PHE A 50 -26.02 -31.12 19.67
C PHE A 50 -25.96 -30.25 18.40
N ALA A 51 -27.07 -30.01 17.70
CA ALA A 51 -27.08 -29.24 16.45
C ALA A 51 -26.56 -27.80 16.63
N SER A 52 -26.73 -27.20 17.81
CA SER A 52 -26.15 -25.88 18.11
C SER A 52 -24.66 -25.90 18.45
N GLU A 53 -24.12 -27.09 18.75
CA GLU A 53 -22.71 -27.35 19.06
C GLU A 53 -21.93 -27.81 17.83
N VAL A 54 -22.63 -28.23 16.76
CA VAL A 54 -22.07 -28.41 15.42
C VAL A 54 -21.77 -27.03 14.80
N GLN A 55 -20.69 -26.42 15.26
CA GLN A 55 -20.15 -25.17 14.69
C GLN A 55 -19.41 -25.39 13.37
N GLU A 56 -19.22 -26.64 12.94
CA GLU A 56 -18.38 -27.01 11.79
C GLU A 56 -19.14 -27.92 10.85
N PHE A 57 -19.68 -27.33 9.78
CA PHE A 57 -20.17 -28.09 8.64
C PHE A 57 -19.00 -28.39 7.69
N SER A 58 -18.69 -29.67 7.52
CA SER A 58 -17.85 -30.18 6.43
C SER A 58 -18.78 -30.58 5.29
N VAL A 59 -18.75 -29.84 4.19
CA VAL A 59 -19.44 -30.24 2.96
C VAL A 59 -18.40 -30.90 2.08
N ALA A 60 -18.57 -32.19 1.78
CA ALA A 60 -17.68 -32.97 0.92
C ALA A 60 -16.18 -32.94 1.33
N GLY A 61 -15.90 -32.98 2.64
CA GLY A 61 -14.52 -33.08 3.16
C GLY A 61 -13.78 -31.75 3.29
N ASN A 62 -14.41 -30.61 2.97
CA ASN A 62 -13.80 -29.30 3.12
C ASN A 62 -14.54 -28.47 4.19
N ILE A 63 -13.82 -28.12 5.26
CA ILE A 63 -14.35 -27.38 6.41
C ILE A 63 -14.62 -25.93 5.99
N VAL A 64 -15.89 -25.51 6.02
CA VAL A 64 -16.36 -24.19 5.55
C VAL A 64 -15.69 -23.01 6.28
N LYS A 65 -15.26 -23.18 7.54
CA LYS A 65 -14.46 -22.17 8.28
C LYS A 65 -13.14 -21.80 7.60
N LEU A 66 -12.48 -22.72 6.88
CA LEU A 66 -11.22 -22.42 6.20
C LEU A 66 -11.40 -21.44 5.05
N LYS A 67 -12.56 -21.47 4.37
CA LYS A 67 -12.88 -20.57 3.26
C LYS A 67 -13.15 -19.15 3.76
N GLU A 68 -13.83 -19.00 4.90
CA GLU A 68 -14.06 -17.68 5.51
C GLU A 68 -12.77 -17.08 6.07
N VAL A 69 -11.97 -17.86 6.81
CA VAL A 69 -10.67 -17.38 7.32
C VAL A 69 -9.74 -16.98 6.18
N LYS A 70 -9.71 -17.75 5.09
CA LYS A 70 -8.94 -17.38 3.88
C LYS A 70 -9.44 -16.07 3.25
N ARG A 71 -10.76 -15.91 3.11
CA ARG A 71 -11.37 -14.68 2.58
C ARG A 71 -11.05 -13.47 3.45
N ASP A 72 -11.12 -13.62 4.77
CA ASP A 72 -10.84 -12.53 5.70
C ASP A 72 -9.36 -12.15 5.67
N ALA A 73 -8.45 -13.14 5.59
CA ALA A 73 -7.03 -12.91 5.39
C ALA A 73 -6.74 -12.20 4.04
N GLU A 74 -7.38 -12.62 2.95
CA GLU A 74 -7.26 -11.96 1.64
C GLU A 74 -7.74 -10.50 1.69
N ARG A 75 -8.85 -10.23 2.38
CA ARG A 75 -9.36 -8.87 2.61
C ARG A 75 -8.34 -8.03 3.39
N SER A 76 -7.85 -8.52 4.53
CA SER A 76 -6.86 -7.79 5.33
C SER A 76 -5.56 -7.52 4.57
N ILE A 77 -5.09 -8.46 3.75
CA ILE A 77 -3.92 -8.26 2.89
C ILE A 77 -4.20 -7.14 1.87
N SER A 78 -5.39 -7.12 1.28
CA SER A 78 -5.80 -6.07 0.34
C SER A 78 -5.86 -4.70 1.01
N GLU A 79 -6.45 -4.61 2.20
CA GLU A 79 -6.52 -3.37 2.99
C GLU A 79 -5.11 -2.87 3.37
N LEU A 80 -4.22 -3.76 3.79
CA LEU A 80 -2.82 -3.42 4.10
C LEU A 80 -2.07 -2.93 2.87
N LYS A 81 -2.28 -3.54 1.69
CA LYS A 81 -1.69 -3.05 0.44
C LYS A 81 -2.20 -1.63 0.11
N SER A 82 -3.51 -1.41 0.22
CA SER A 82 -4.12 -0.10 -0.02
C SER A 82 -3.59 0.97 0.94
N ALA A 83 -3.55 0.67 2.25
CA ALA A 83 -3.04 1.59 3.26
C ALA A 83 -1.58 1.95 3.03
N ARG A 84 -0.76 0.97 2.59
CA ARG A 84 0.64 1.21 2.21
C ARG A 84 0.75 2.12 0.99
N THR A 85 -0.03 1.88 -0.06
CA THR A 85 -0.04 2.77 -1.24
C THR A 85 -0.41 4.20 -0.84
N GLU A 86 -1.46 4.38 -0.02
CA GLU A 86 -1.84 5.72 0.47
C GLU A 86 -0.77 6.37 1.32
N THR A 87 -0.10 5.60 2.18
CA THR A 87 1.02 6.11 2.97
C THR A 87 2.14 6.62 2.06
N PHE A 88 2.48 5.88 1.00
CA PHE A 88 3.47 6.36 0.03
C PHE A 88 2.98 7.61 -0.72
N ARG A 89 1.71 7.68 -1.11
CA ARG A 89 1.14 8.89 -1.73
C ARG A 89 1.25 10.11 -0.82
N PHE A 90 0.95 9.93 0.46
CA PHE A 90 1.10 10.97 1.47
C PHE A 90 2.58 11.38 1.65
N LEU A 91 3.51 10.42 1.77
CA LEU A 91 4.94 10.71 1.89
C LEU A 91 5.50 11.42 0.66
N LEU A 92 5.05 11.06 -0.54
CA LEU A 92 5.38 11.76 -1.79
C LEU A 92 4.90 13.22 -1.74
N SER A 93 3.69 13.47 -1.24
CA SER A 93 3.17 14.83 -1.06
C SER A 93 4.03 15.66 -0.08
N LEU A 94 4.57 15.02 0.96
CA LEU A 94 5.47 15.66 1.92
C LEU A 94 6.86 15.90 1.35
N ALA A 95 7.37 15.02 0.49
CA ALA A 95 8.68 15.18 -0.15
C ALA A 95 8.80 16.45 -0.99
N LYS A 96 7.66 17.04 -1.41
CA LYS A 96 7.64 18.34 -2.10
C LYS A 96 7.95 19.52 -1.18
N ARG A 97 7.70 19.39 0.13
CA ARG A 97 7.87 20.50 1.08
C ARG A 97 9.35 20.79 1.27
N HIS A 98 9.72 22.07 1.20
CA HIS A 98 11.07 22.49 1.54
C HIS A 98 11.34 22.24 3.02
N PRO A 99 12.54 21.73 3.38
CA PRO A 99 12.96 21.69 4.77
C PRO A 99 12.98 23.12 5.32
N GLY A 100 12.54 23.30 6.56
CA GLY A 100 12.63 24.61 7.22
C GLY A 100 14.09 24.94 7.51
N GLY A 101 14.55 26.12 7.08
CA GLY A 101 15.93 26.56 7.30
C GLY A 101 16.39 27.59 6.27
N PHE A 102 17.64 28.05 6.40
CA PHE A 102 18.32 28.78 5.33
C PHE A 102 18.64 27.80 4.20
N ALA A 103 18.35 28.18 2.95
CA ALA A 103 18.56 27.32 1.79
C ALA A 103 19.98 26.74 1.76
N GLY A 104 20.08 25.42 1.60
CA GLY A 104 21.36 24.73 1.49
C GLY A 104 22.24 25.29 0.37
N ILE A 105 23.53 25.42 0.64
CA ILE A 105 24.56 25.85 -0.34
C ILE A 105 25.10 24.62 -1.11
N GLY A 106 24.45 23.46 -0.96
CA GLY A 106 24.86 22.22 -1.60
C GLY A 106 24.54 22.18 -3.09
N PRO A 107 25.21 21.30 -3.86
CA PRO A 107 24.94 21.12 -5.30
C PRO A 107 23.63 20.38 -5.58
N VAL A 108 23.01 19.78 -4.56
CA VAL A 108 21.79 18.97 -4.70
C VAL A 108 20.72 19.54 -3.77
N ASP A 109 19.50 19.67 -4.29
CA ASP A 109 18.33 20.01 -3.50
C ASP A 109 18.14 19.00 -2.36
N GLU A 110 18.02 19.51 -1.14
CA GLU A 110 18.01 18.71 0.10
C GLU A 110 16.86 17.69 0.15
N ARG A 111 15.81 17.87 -0.66
CA ARG A 111 14.67 16.94 -0.74
C ARG A 111 14.96 15.70 -1.58
N ILE A 112 15.91 15.78 -2.50
CA ILE A 112 16.19 14.72 -3.49
C ILE A 112 16.69 13.42 -2.85
N PRO A 113 17.63 13.44 -1.88
CA PRO A 113 18.08 12.19 -1.24
C PRO A 113 16.94 11.42 -0.56
N ASP A 114 16.09 12.13 0.18
CA ASP A 114 14.93 11.53 0.87
C ASP A 114 13.91 11.00 -0.12
N PHE A 115 13.66 11.74 -1.22
CA PHE A 115 12.83 11.27 -2.32
C PHE A 115 13.36 9.98 -2.93
N TRP A 116 14.65 9.87 -3.22
CA TRP A 116 15.22 8.63 -3.78
C TRP A 116 15.12 7.44 -2.82
N ALA A 117 15.30 7.68 -1.51
CA ALA A 117 15.10 6.66 -0.49
C ALA A 117 13.64 6.17 -0.48
N LEU A 118 12.67 7.08 -0.56
CA LEU A 118 11.24 6.77 -0.67
C LEU A 118 10.93 6.03 -1.98
N TYR A 119 11.44 6.50 -3.11
CA TYR A 119 11.26 5.91 -4.42
C TYR A 119 11.76 4.46 -4.48
N LYS A 120 12.91 4.18 -3.86
CA LYS A 120 13.45 2.82 -3.72
C LYS A 120 12.48 1.91 -2.98
N GLN A 121 11.80 2.41 -1.94
CA GLN A 121 10.78 1.63 -1.23
C GLN A 121 9.54 1.39 -2.10
N ILE A 122 9.06 2.44 -2.79
CA ILE A 122 7.92 2.32 -3.71
C ILE A 122 8.17 1.25 -4.78
N LYS A 123 9.37 1.25 -5.39
CA LYS A 123 9.79 0.24 -6.36
C LYS A 123 9.87 -1.16 -5.74
N LYS A 124 10.45 -1.28 -4.54
CA LYS A 124 10.55 -2.56 -3.81
C LYS A 124 9.17 -3.19 -3.55
N PHE A 125 8.15 -2.38 -3.29
CA PHE A 125 6.79 -2.85 -3.01
C PHE A 125 5.86 -2.88 -4.22
N GLY A 126 6.34 -2.51 -5.41
CA GLY A 126 5.57 -2.56 -6.66
C GLY A 126 4.45 -1.53 -6.77
N CYS A 127 4.46 -0.46 -5.97
CA CYS A 127 3.38 0.53 -5.92
C CYS A 127 3.48 1.61 -7.02
N GLN A 128 4.41 1.49 -7.98
CA GLN A 128 4.70 2.52 -8.97
C GLN A 128 3.50 2.83 -9.87
N GLY A 129 2.77 1.80 -10.31
CA GLY A 129 1.61 1.97 -11.19
C GLY A 129 0.49 2.78 -10.55
N GLU A 130 0.13 2.47 -9.30
CA GLU A 130 -0.90 3.17 -8.52
C GLU A 130 -0.50 4.60 -8.10
N LEU A 131 0.80 4.93 -8.20
CA LEU A 131 1.38 6.21 -7.78
C LEU A 131 1.92 7.02 -8.95
N THR A 132 1.57 6.68 -10.21
CA THR A 132 2.10 7.33 -11.42
C THR A 132 1.94 8.85 -11.37
N ASP A 133 0.72 9.36 -11.14
CA ASP A 133 0.45 10.81 -11.10
C ASP A 133 1.23 11.51 -9.98
N ALA A 134 1.29 10.88 -8.80
CA ALA A 134 2.01 11.42 -7.66
C ALA A 134 3.52 11.44 -7.88
N LEU A 135 4.07 10.41 -8.55
CA LEU A 135 5.48 10.34 -8.91
C LEU A 135 5.83 11.35 -9.99
N LEU A 136 4.96 11.55 -10.98
CA LEU A 136 5.12 12.57 -12.01
C LEU A 136 5.20 13.98 -11.38
N ASP A 137 4.19 14.35 -10.61
CA ASP A 137 4.09 15.65 -9.94
C ASP A 137 5.28 15.94 -9.00
N VAL A 138 5.69 14.96 -8.19
CA VAL A 138 6.86 15.11 -7.32
C VAL A 138 8.15 15.21 -8.13
N SER A 139 8.34 14.39 -9.15
CA SER A 139 9.55 14.44 -9.99
C SER A 139 9.70 15.78 -10.71
N GLU A 140 8.60 16.35 -11.22
CA GLU A 140 8.59 17.67 -11.83
C GLU A 140 8.92 18.77 -10.81
N THR A 141 8.29 18.72 -9.63
CA THR A 141 8.52 19.68 -8.55
C THR A 141 9.97 19.67 -8.09
N LEU A 142 10.56 18.50 -7.91
CA LEU A 142 11.96 18.34 -7.50
C LEU A 142 12.92 18.74 -8.62
N ALA A 143 12.61 18.44 -9.88
CA ALA A 143 13.41 18.88 -11.03
C ALA A 143 13.45 20.41 -11.12
N LYS A 144 12.32 21.10 -10.93
CA LYS A 144 12.26 22.57 -10.84
C LYS A 144 13.06 23.11 -9.66
N GLY A 145 13.00 22.45 -8.50
CA GLY A 145 13.84 22.76 -7.35
C GLY A 145 15.33 22.65 -7.67
N GLN A 146 15.74 21.56 -8.32
CA GLN A 146 17.12 21.33 -8.71
C GLN A 146 17.62 22.35 -9.73
N ILE A 147 16.78 22.80 -10.67
CA ILE A 147 17.11 23.92 -11.57
C ILE A 147 17.41 25.19 -10.76
N SER A 148 16.64 25.47 -9.71
CA SER A 148 16.93 26.61 -8.83
C SER A 148 18.28 26.45 -8.11
N THR A 149 18.62 25.23 -7.67
CA THR A 149 19.93 24.93 -7.08
C THR A 149 21.06 25.15 -8.10
N ILE A 150 20.90 24.67 -9.34
CA ILE A 150 21.85 24.91 -10.43
C ILE A 150 21.96 26.42 -10.71
N GLY A 151 20.86 27.16 -10.67
CA GLY A 151 20.84 28.62 -10.82
C GLY A 151 21.60 29.38 -9.73
N ASN A 152 21.70 28.83 -8.52
CA ASN A 152 22.56 29.38 -7.48
C ASN A 152 24.04 29.14 -7.79
N LEU A 153 24.38 28.02 -8.43
CA LEU A 153 25.75 27.73 -8.87
C LEU A 153 26.14 28.50 -10.14
N SER A 154 25.23 28.62 -11.12
CA SER A 154 25.41 29.30 -12.40
C SER A 154 24.39 30.44 -12.56
N GLY A 155 24.87 31.70 -12.57
CA GLY A 155 24.01 32.89 -12.54
C GLY A 155 23.04 33.01 -13.71
N ARG A 156 23.43 32.55 -14.91
CA ARG A 156 22.59 32.57 -16.12
C ARG A 156 21.40 31.62 -16.02
N ILE A 157 21.57 30.44 -15.43
CA ILE A 157 20.49 29.46 -15.27
C ILE A 157 19.38 30.00 -14.37
N GLY A 158 19.74 30.66 -13.27
CA GLY A 158 18.80 31.19 -12.29
C GLY A 158 17.91 32.32 -12.82
N THR A 159 18.31 32.99 -13.89
CA THR A 159 17.52 34.03 -14.57
C THR A 159 16.69 33.46 -15.71
N LYS A 160 17.30 32.63 -16.57
CA LYS A 160 16.66 32.04 -17.75
C LYS A 160 15.54 31.06 -17.38
N TYR A 161 15.76 30.22 -16.37
CA TYR A 161 14.85 29.12 -16.05
C TYR A 161 13.97 29.36 -14.80
N ARG A 162 13.86 30.60 -14.33
CA ARG A 162 13.09 30.94 -13.13
C ARG A 162 11.58 30.67 -13.26
N ARG A 163 11.04 30.67 -14.49
CA ARG A 163 9.60 30.53 -14.78
C ARG A 163 9.36 29.68 -16.04
N VAL A 164 10.02 28.52 -16.14
CA VAL A 164 9.82 27.63 -17.28
C VAL A 164 8.54 26.83 -17.12
N ASP A 165 7.70 26.85 -18.15
CA ASP A 165 6.54 25.97 -18.27
C ASP A 165 6.94 24.53 -18.60
N ARG A 166 8.15 24.33 -19.18
CA ARG A 166 8.68 23.02 -19.55
C ARG A 166 10.07 22.82 -18.99
N LEU A 167 10.35 21.60 -18.52
CA LEU A 167 11.68 21.20 -18.10
C LEU A 167 12.67 21.22 -19.29
N PRO A 168 13.79 21.97 -19.21
CA PRO A 168 14.82 21.99 -20.26
C PRO A 168 15.52 20.65 -20.43
N LEU A 169 16.16 20.42 -21.58
CA LEU A 169 16.92 19.18 -21.77
C LEU A 169 18.17 19.18 -20.88
N PRO A 170 18.56 18.04 -20.28
CA PRO A 170 19.80 17.97 -19.48
C PRO A 170 21.05 18.43 -20.23
N SER A 171 21.15 18.16 -21.53
CA SER A 171 22.24 18.61 -22.38
C SER A 171 22.30 20.13 -22.55
N GLU A 172 21.13 20.79 -22.66
CA GLU A 172 21.03 22.25 -22.76
C GLU A 172 21.47 22.89 -21.44
N LEU A 173 20.97 22.36 -20.31
CA LEU A 173 21.38 22.76 -18.97
C LEU A 173 22.89 22.61 -18.76
N LEU A 174 23.50 21.52 -19.23
CA LEU A 174 24.94 21.29 -19.12
C LEU A 174 25.76 22.33 -19.89
N MET A 175 25.40 22.59 -21.15
CA MET A 175 26.12 23.55 -21.98
C MET A 175 26.03 24.97 -21.42
N GLU A 176 24.85 25.36 -20.93
CA GLU A 176 24.62 26.71 -20.43
C GLU A 176 25.16 26.93 -19.01
N ALA A 177 25.11 25.92 -18.15
CA ALA A 177 25.61 26.04 -16.79
C ALA A 177 27.15 26.05 -16.70
N LEU A 178 27.82 25.43 -17.67
CA LEU A 178 29.29 25.33 -17.74
C LEU A 178 29.93 26.36 -18.67
N ASP A 179 29.18 27.33 -19.19
CA ASP A 179 29.78 28.38 -20.01
C ASP A 179 30.78 29.23 -19.21
N ASP A 180 31.82 29.74 -19.89
CA ASP A 180 32.93 30.44 -19.21
C ASP A 180 32.45 31.68 -18.46
N GLU A 181 31.39 32.33 -18.95
CA GLU A 181 30.76 33.49 -18.28
C GLU A 181 30.09 33.11 -16.96
N SER A 182 29.32 32.03 -16.91
CA SER A 182 28.64 31.55 -15.70
C SER A 182 29.63 31.09 -14.64
N ILE A 183 30.71 30.44 -15.06
CA ILE A 183 31.79 30.01 -14.16
C ILE A 183 32.54 31.22 -13.61
N ALA A 184 32.84 32.22 -14.45
CA ALA A 184 33.47 33.46 -14.00
C ALA A 184 32.57 34.25 -13.03
N GLU A 185 31.25 34.27 -13.23
CA GLU A 185 30.30 34.85 -12.26
C GLU A 185 30.25 34.07 -10.94
N ALA A 186 30.33 32.75 -10.98
CA ALA A 186 30.40 31.92 -9.77
C ALA A 186 31.68 32.19 -8.98
N GLU A 187 32.82 32.32 -9.67
CA GLU A 187 34.11 32.66 -9.08
C GLU A 187 34.08 34.03 -8.40
N LYS A 188 33.53 35.06 -9.07
CA LYS A 188 33.35 36.42 -8.51
C LYS A 188 32.48 36.44 -7.26
N ARG A 189 31.48 35.54 -7.18
CA ARG A 189 30.62 35.38 -6.00
C ARG A 189 31.31 34.67 -4.82
N GLY A 190 32.53 34.17 -5.02
CA GLY A 190 33.29 33.47 -3.98
C GLY A 190 32.80 32.04 -3.70
N LEU A 191 31.99 31.44 -4.60
CA LEU A 191 31.58 30.04 -4.50
C LEU A 191 32.82 29.16 -4.41
N HIS A 192 32.82 28.21 -3.46
CA HIS A 192 33.97 27.34 -3.18
C HIS A 192 35.31 28.09 -3.03
N ARG A 193 35.29 29.33 -2.52
CA ARG A 193 36.47 30.21 -2.37
C ARG A 193 37.14 30.57 -3.70
N GLY A 194 36.39 30.56 -4.81
CA GLY A 194 36.89 30.86 -6.15
C GLY A 194 37.61 29.68 -6.83
N ASP A 195 37.53 28.47 -6.27
CA ASP A 195 38.12 27.27 -6.89
C ASP A 195 37.27 26.85 -8.10
N THR A 196 37.71 27.25 -9.30
CA THR A 196 37.04 26.96 -10.57
C THR A 196 36.79 25.46 -10.77
N ARG A 197 37.70 24.59 -10.31
CA ARG A 197 37.54 23.14 -10.46
C ARG A 197 36.38 22.64 -9.62
N LYS A 198 36.31 23.06 -8.34
CA LYS A 198 35.21 22.68 -7.44
C LYS A 198 33.87 23.23 -7.88
N ILE A 199 33.84 24.44 -8.44
CA ILE A 199 32.61 25.01 -9.01
C ILE A 199 32.11 24.11 -10.15
N LYS A 200 32.98 23.74 -11.10
CA LYS A 200 32.62 22.86 -12.21
C LYS A 200 32.15 21.48 -11.71
N GLU A 201 32.85 20.89 -10.75
CA GLU A 201 32.45 19.62 -10.11
C GLU A 201 31.05 19.70 -9.49
N SER A 202 30.75 20.75 -8.72
CA SER A 202 29.44 20.99 -8.12
C SER A 202 28.33 21.17 -9.16
N VAL A 203 28.61 21.91 -10.25
CA VAL A 203 27.64 22.10 -11.35
C VAL A 203 27.35 20.76 -12.05
N VAL A 204 28.39 19.97 -12.35
CA VAL A 204 28.22 18.65 -12.96
C VAL A 204 27.38 17.75 -12.06
N GLN A 205 27.70 17.67 -10.77
CA GLN A 205 26.94 16.87 -9.80
C GLN A 205 25.46 17.31 -9.74
N ALA A 206 25.21 18.61 -9.75
CA ALA A 206 23.85 19.15 -9.72
C ALA A 206 23.05 18.75 -10.96
N ILE A 207 23.70 18.72 -12.13
CA ILE A 207 23.09 18.36 -13.41
C ILE A 207 22.89 16.86 -13.54
N GLU A 208 23.78 16.04 -12.99
CA GLU A 208 23.60 14.58 -12.92
C GLU A 208 22.34 14.22 -12.12
N GLU A 209 22.11 14.86 -10.97
CA GLU A 209 20.88 14.63 -10.19
C GLU A 209 19.63 15.15 -10.92
N TYR A 210 19.72 16.31 -11.58
CA TYR A 210 18.65 16.78 -12.44
C TYR A 210 18.32 15.78 -13.56
N THR A 211 19.34 15.20 -14.19
CA THR A 211 19.17 14.24 -15.29
C THR A 211 18.40 13.01 -14.83
N LYS A 212 18.72 12.47 -13.65
CA LYS A 212 17.99 11.34 -13.06
C LYS A 212 16.52 11.66 -12.81
N LEU A 213 16.22 12.87 -12.32
CA LEU A 213 14.84 13.32 -12.12
C LEU A 213 14.11 13.53 -13.45
N TYR A 214 14.79 14.08 -14.45
CA TYR A 214 14.25 14.29 -15.79
C TYR A 214 13.87 12.97 -16.47
N GLU A 215 14.76 11.97 -16.42
CA GLU A 215 14.48 10.62 -16.93
C GLU A 215 13.30 9.97 -16.23
N LEU A 216 13.21 10.15 -14.90
CA LEU A 216 12.09 9.64 -14.11
C LEU A 216 10.77 10.31 -14.52
N TYR A 217 10.77 11.63 -14.68
CA TYR A 217 9.63 12.41 -15.14
C TYR A 217 9.16 11.93 -16.52
N GLN A 218 10.07 11.84 -17.50
CA GLN A 218 9.76 11.37 -18.86
C GLN A 218 9.18 9.95 -18.86
N ASN A 219 9.70 9.05 -18.01
CA ASN A 219 9.19 7.68 -17.89
C ASN A 219 7.72 7.64 -17.44
N TYR A 220 7.31 8.50 -16.51
CA TYR A 220 5.92 8.55 -16.06
C TYR A 220 5.02 9.40 -16.97
N GLU A 221 5.55 10.46 -17.57
CA GLU A 221 4.84 11.28 -18.56
C GLU A 221 4.41 10.41 -19.76
N SER A 222 5.29 9.50 -20.22
CA SER A 222 4.97 8.56 -21.30
C SER A 222 3.92 7.49 -20.97
N LYS A 223 3.53 7.36 -19.69
CA LYS A 223 2.57 6.35 -19.20
C LYS A 223 1.19 6.92 -18.90
N MET A 224 1.03 8.24 -18.96
CA MET A 224 -0.28 8.92 -18.95
C MET A 224 -0.90 8.89 -20.34
#